data_AF-A0A2V7R892-F1
#
_entry.id   AF-A0A2V7R892-F1
#
_cell.length_a   1.000
_cell.length_b   1.000
_cell.length_c   1.000
_cell.angle_alpha   90.00
_cell.angle_beta   90.00
_cell.angle_gamma   90.00
#
_symmetry.space_group_name_H-M   'P 1'
#
loop_
_entity.id
_entity.type
_entity.pdbx_description
1 polymer ?
#
loop_
_entity_poly.entity_id
_entity_poly.type
_entity_poly.pdbx_seq_one_letter_code
_entity_poly.pdbx_strand_id
1 'polypeptide(L)' 'MTAIPAEITAEWICVRCGSTNRRLVPAGTTKAEDSCLQCHTPHIIEAEARPVRWRSWLARK' A
#
# COMPACT_ATOMS: atom_id res chain seq x y z
N MET A 1 10.18 -24.65 16.39
CA MET A 1 9.80 -23.22 16.40
C MET A 1 9.68 -22.78 14.94
N THR A 2 8.47 -22.64 14.41
CA THR A 2 8.26 -22.09 13.07
C THR A 2 8.46 -20.58 13.13
N ALA A 3 9.32 -20.04 12.27
CA ALA A 3 9.49 -18.59 12.16
C ALA A 3 8.18 -17.95 11.69
N ILE A 4 7.69 -16.94 12.41
CA ILE A 4 6.57 -16.12 11.94
C ILE A 4 7.10 -15.31 10.76
N PRO A 5 6.48 -15.40 9.56
CA PRO A 5 6.91 -14.59 8.43
C PRO A 5 6.79 -13.12 8.81
N ALA A 6 7.83 -12.33 8.52
CA ALA A 6 7.76 -10.88 8.70
C ALA A 6 6.57 -10.34 7.89
N GLU A 7 5.83 -9.40 8.46
CA GLU A 7 4.70 -8.74 7.79
C GLU A 7 5.06 -7.30 7.44
N ILE A 8 4.50 -6.80 6.34
CA ILE A 8 4.61 -5.41 5.92
C ILE A 8 3.22 -4.82 5.67
N THR A 9 3.10 -3.50 5.80
CA THR A 9 1.88 -2.78 5.44
C THR A 9 1.93 -2.37 3.98
N ALA A 10 0.96 -2.85 3.20
CA ALA A 10 0.60 -2.30 1.90
C ALA A 10 -0.40 -1.15 2.09
N GLU A 11 0.05 0.08 1.88
CA GLU A 11 -0.82 1.27 1.83
C GLU A 11 -1.14 1.58 0.37
N TRP A 12 -2.41 1.82 0.06
CA TRP A 12 -2.87 2.06 -1.31
C TRP A 12 -4.07 3.02 -1.35
N ILE A 13 -4.23 3.73 -2.46
CA ILE A 13 -5.34 4.67 -2.67
C ILE A 13 -6.40 4.00 -3.54
N CYS A 14 -7.66 4.01 -3.09
CA CYS A 14 -8.78 3.51 -3.87
C CYS A 14 -8.99 4.40 -5.10
N VAL A 15 -8.82 3.83 -6.28
CA VAL A 15 -9.02 4.54 -7.55
C VAL A 15 -10.49 4.90 -7.82
N ARG A 16 -11.44 4.34 -7.06
CA ARG A 16 -12.88 4.65 -7.18
C ARG A 16 -13.29 5.86 -6.32
N CYS A 17 -12.94 5.88 -5.04
CA CYS A 17 -13.41 6.91 -4.10
C CYS A 17 -12.30 7.78 -3.50
N GLY A 18 -11.02 7.52 -3.82
CA GLY A 18 -9.87 8.28 -3.34
C GLY A 18 -9.46 7.99 -1.90
N SER A 19 -10.09 7.04 -1.19
CA SER A 19 -9.72 6.73 0.20
C SER A 19 -8.37 6.02 0.27
N THR A 20 -7.58 6.33 1.30
CA THR A 20 -6.37 5.56 1.64
C THR A 20 -6.77 4.31 2.43
N ASN A 21 -6.25 3.15 2.03
CA ASN A 21 -6.49 1.85 2.66
C ASN A 21 -5.16 1.21 3.07
N ARG A 22 -5.20 0.30 4.05
CA ARG A 22 -4.02 -0.40 4.56
C ARG A 22 -4.33 -1.88 4.75
N ARG A 23 -3.43 -2.74 4.27
CA ARG A 23 -3.50 -4.19 4.44
C ARG A 23 -2.17 -4.73 4.95
N LEU A 24 -2.21 -5.63 5.92
CA LEU A 24 -1.04 -6.43 6.29
C LEU A 24 -0.86 -7.56 5.28
N VAL A 25 0.35 -7.68 4.75
CA VAL A 25 0.74 -8.74 3.82
C VAL A 25 2.07 -9.35 4.25
N PRO A 26 2.34 -10.63 3.93
CA PRO A 26 3.65 -11.21 4.14
C PRO A 26 4.76 -10.38 3.48
N ALA A 27 5.94 -10.35 4.08
CA ALA A 27 7.11 -9.73 3.49
C ALA A 27 7.44 -10.39 2.15
N GLY A 28 7.71 -9.57 1.13
CA GLY A 28 7.95 -10.03 -0.23
C GLY A 28 6.70 -10.22 -1.09
N THR A 29 5.48 -10.08 -0.53
CA THR A 29 4.26 -10.04 -1.34
C THR A 29 4.28 -8.84 -2.28
N THR A 30 4.21 -9.09 -3.58
CA THR A 30 4.17 -8.07 -4.64
C THR A 30 2.77 -7.81 -5.18
N LYS A 31 1.79 -8.65 -4.82
CA LYS A 31 0.41 -8.57 -5.29
C LYS A 31 -0.55 -9.15 -4.24
N ALA A 32 -1.66 -8.48 -4.00
CA ALA A 32 -2.70 -8.95 -3.08
C ALA A 32 -4.09 -8.50 -3.53
N GLU A 33 -5.12 -9.19 -3.06
CA GLU A 33 -6.50 -8.74 -3.16
C GLU A 33 -6.91 -8.03 -1.88
N ASP A 34 -7.64 -6.94 -2.01
CA ASP A 34 -8.18 -6.18 -0.89
C ASP A 34 -9.51 -5.52 -1.25
N SER A 35 -10.29 -5.10 -0.27
CA SER A 35 -11.51 -4.32 -0.50
C SER A 35 -11.38 -2.95 0.14
N CYS A 36 -11.81 -1.91 -0.57
CA CYS A 36 -11.82 -0.57 -0.01
C CYS A 36 -12.71 -0.51 1.23
N LEU A 37 -12.20 -0.04 2.36
CA LEU A 37 -12.96 0.04 3.61
C LEU A 37 -14.07 1.10 3.59
N GLN A 38 -14.05 2.01 2.62
CA GLN A 38 -15.04 3.08 2.49
C GLN A 38 -16.16 2.74 1.51
N CYS A 39 -15.83 2.25 0.30
CA CYS A 39 -16.83 1.97 -0.74
C CYS A 39 -17.01 0.47 -1.03
N HIS A 40 -16.29 -0.40 -0.31
CA HIS A 40 -16.34 -1.86 -0.41
C HIS A 40 -16.08 -2.42 -1.80
N THR A 41 -15.49 -1.63 -2.70
CA THR A 41 -15.12 -2.12 -4.03
C THR A 41 -13.91 -3.04 -3.90
N PRO A 42 -13.91 -4.22 -4.52
CA PRO A 42 -12.76 -5.12 -4.53
C PRO A 42 -11.67 -4.57 -5.46
N HIS A 43 -10.41 -4.75 -5.07
CA HIS A 43 -9.23 -4.30 -5.79
C HIS A 43 -8.14 -5.36 -5.76
N ILE A 44 -7.38 -5.39 -6.85
CA ILE A 44 -6.06 -6.02 -6.90
C ILE A 44 -5.04 -4.91 -6.65
N ILE A 45 -4.22 -5.06 -5.63
CA ILE A 45 -3.15 -4.12 -5.27
C ILE A 45 -1.80 -4.74 -5.60
N GLU A 46 -0.92 -3.95 -6.22
CA GLU A 46 0.42 -4.38 -6.60
C GLU A 46 1.45 -3.49 -5.90
N ALA A 47 2.53 -4.11 -5.43
CA ALA A 47 3.62 -3.40 -4.79
C ALA A 47 4.37 -2.58 -5.84
N GLU A 48 4.27 -1.26 -5.74
CA GLU A 48 5.07 -0.35 -6.55
C GLU A 48 6.53 -0.35 -6.06
N ALA A 49 7.45 0.02 -6.95
CA ALA A 49 8.86 0.20 -6.62
C ALA A 49 9.00 1.29 -5.54
N ARG A 50 9.25 0.87 -4.29
CA ARG A 50 9.70 1.79 -3.25
C ARG A 50 11.14 2.23 -3.54
N PRO A 51 11.53 3.46 -3.17
CA PRO A 51 10.70 4.46 -2.49
C PRO A 51 9.81 5.23 -3.46
N VAL A 52 8.55 5.49 -3.05
CA VAL A 52 7.72 6.53 -3.66
C VAL A 52 8.49 7.84 -3.50
N ARG A 53 8.94 8.40 -4.62
CA ARG A 53 9.87 9.54 -4.64
C ARG A 53 9.21 10.80 -4.10
N TRP A 54 9.96 11.55 -3.29
CA TRP A 54 9.55 12.84 -2.76
C TRP A 54 9.89 13.91 -3.80
N ARG A 55 8.92 14.76 -4.17
CA ARG A 55 9.21 15.97 -4.94
C ARG A 55 9.57 17.08 -3.96
N SER A 56 10.76 17.66 -4.15
CA SER A 56 11.25 18.79 -3.37
C SER A 56 11.15 20.10 -4.17
N TRP A 57 11.07 21.21 -3.45
CA TRP A 57 11.10 22.57 -4.00
C TRP A 57 12.20 23.37 -3.28
N LEU A 58 12.65 24.47 -3.88
CA LEU A 58 13.62 25.36 -3.24
C LEU A 58 13.00 26.06 -2.03
N ALA A 59 13.57 25.86 -0.85
CA ALA A 59 13.33 26.76 0.28
C ALA A 59 14.02 28.10 -0.03
N ARG A 60 13.24 29.16 -0.24
CA ARG A 60 13.80 30.52 -0.23
C ARG A 60 14.09 30.91 1.22
N LYS A 61 15.24 31.55 1.45
CA LYS A 61 15.63 32.13 2.75
C LYS A 61 14.70 33.26 3.15
#